data_AF-A0A0G0UAG1-F1
#
_entry.id   AF-A0A0G0UAG1-F1
#
_cell.length_a   1.000
_cell.length_b   1.000
_cell.length_c   1.000
_cell.angle_alpha   90.00
_cell.angle_beta   90.00
_cell.angle_gamma   90.00
#
_symmetry.space_group_name_H-M   'P 1'
#
loop_
_entity.id
_entity.type
_entity.pdbx_description
1 polymer ?
#
loop_
_entity_poly.entity_id
_entity_poly.type
_entity_poly.pdbx_seq_one_letter_code
_entity_poly.pdbx_strand_id
1 'polypeptide(L)' 'MKSLKRRFNAKAAEYPAMSTLLCFANAAKDQKFSMRTITEHFNRLVDKDDYPSEDKDLIIQEYFDLSQGPEKDAEERSS' A
#
# COMPACT_ATOMS: atom_id res chain seq x y z
N MET A 1 11.76 -13.97 5.40
CA MET A 1 10.65 -13.01 5.65
C MET A 1 10.69 -11.89 4.62
N LYS A 2 9.70 -11.78 3.74
CA LYS A 2 9.55 -10.63 2.82
C LYS A 2 8.73 -9.55 3.54
N SER A 3 9.36 -8.76 4.41
CA SER A 3 8.66 -7.71 5.15
C SER A 3 8.22 -6.58 4.21
N LEU A 4 7.07 -5.99 4.47
CA LEU A 4 6.55 -4.82 3.73
C LEU A 4 7.60 -3.70 3.70
N LYS A 5 8.28 -3.46 4.84
CA LYS A 5 9.42 -2.56 4.97
C LYS A 5 10.53 -2.80 3.94
N ARG A 6 10.90 -4.06 3.68
CA ARG A 6 11.97 -4.37 2.73
C ARG A 6 11.58 -3.99 1.30
N ARG A 7 10.32 -4.21 0.92
CA ARG A 7 9.79 -3.84 -0.40
C ARG A 7 9.66 -2.34 -0.56
N PHE A 8 9.15 -1.67 0.47
CA PHE A 8 9.09 -0.23 0.54
C PHE A 8 10.46 0.39 0.35
N ASN A 9 11.46 -0.03 1.13
CA ASN A 9 12.82 0.49 1.02
C ASN A 9 13.43 0.25 -0.37
N ALA A 10 13.17 -0.91 -0.98
CA ALA A 10 13.64 -1.19 -2.34
C ALA A 10 13.02 -0.21 -3.35
N LYS A 11 11.71 0.08 -3.24
CA LYS A 11 11.03 1.03 -4.12
C LYS A 11 11.43 2.48 -3.89
N ALA A 12 11.59 2.89 -2.63
CA ALA A 12 12.09 4.22 -2.28
C ALA A 12 13.52 4.45 -2.78
N ALA A 13 14.38 3.42 -2.74
CA ALA A 13 15.74 3.50 -3.29
C ALA A 13 15.76 3.53 -4.82
N GLU A 14 14.83 2.81 -5.48
CA GLU A 14 14.69 2.78 -6.94
C GLU A 14 14.12 4.11 -7.48
N TYR A 15 13.24 4.77 -6.71
CA TYR A 15 12.56 6.00 -7.10
C TYR A 15 12.62 7.07 -5.99
N PRO A 16 13.77 7.71 -5.77
CA PRO A 16 13.96 8.65 -4.65
C PRO A 16 13.12 9.93 -4.74
N ALA A 17 12.58 10.26 -5.93
CA ALA A 17 11.72 11.42 -6.14
C ALA A 17 10.21 11.09 -6.03
N MET A 18 9.85 9.84 -5.75
CA MET A 18 8.46 9.41 -5.63
C MET A 18 7.97 9.58 -4.18
N SER A 19 6.72 10.02 -4.01
CA SER A 19 6.09 10.16 -2.69
C SER A 19 6.08 8.83 -1.94
N THR A 20 6.20 8.89 -0.61
CA THR A 20 6.22 7.69 0.23
C THR A 20 4.91 6.91 0.16
N LEU A 21 3.78 7.58 -0.10
CA LEU A 21 2.48 6.95 -0.40
C LEU A 21 2.57 5.99 -1.59
N LEU A 22 3.09 6.47 -2.72
CA LEU A 22 3.18 5.68 -3.93
C LEU A 22 4.18 4.52 -3.79
N CYS A 23 5.30 4.75 -3.10
CA CYS A 23 6.24 3.67 -2.78
C CYS A 23 5.59 2.60 -1.90
N PHE A 24 4.74 3.00 -0.95
CA PHE A 24 4.03 2.08 -0.06
C PHE A 24 2.95 1.29 -0.80
N ALA A 25 2.12 1.94 -1.61
CA ALA A 25 1.10 1.28 -2.44
C ALA A 25 1.72 0.19 -3.31
N ASN A 26 2.82 0.51 -4.01
CA ASN A 26 3.55 -0.45 -4.85
C ASN A 26 4.16 -1.60 -4.03
N ALA A 27 4.61 -1.33 -2.80
CA ALA A 27 5.16 -2.35 -1.92
C ALA A 27 4.10 -3.29 -1.33
N ALA A 28 2.87 -2.79 -1.14
CA ALA A 28 1.73 -3.52 -0.59
C ALA A 28 0.99 -4.36 -1.64
N LYS A 29 0.97 -3.90 -2.90
CA LYS A 29 0.21 -4.51 -4.01
C LYS A 29 0.48 -6.01 -4.20
N ASP A 30 -0.61 -6.79 -4.29
CA ASP A 30 -0.61 -8.26 -4.51
C ASP A 30 0.16 -9.08 -3.46
N GLN A 31 0.34 -8.56 -2.24
CA GLN A 31 1.15 -9.21 -1.20
C GLN A 31 0.37 -9.89 -0.08
N LYS A 32 -0.97 -9.80 -0.11
CA LYS A 32 -1.89 -10.42 0.85
C LYS A 32 -1.54 -10.09 2.29
N PHE A 33 -1.26 -8.81 2.55
CA PHE A 33 -0.97 -8.36 3.90
C PHE A 33 -2.27 -8.25 4.72
N SER A 34 -2.16 -8.44 6.04
CA SER A 34 -3.27 -8.16 6.95
C SER A 34 -3.45 -6.66 7.13
N MET A 35 -4.68 -6.22 7.44
CA MET A 35 -4.99 -4.82 7.75
C MET A 35 -4.09 -4.27 8.87
N ARG A 36 -3.80 -5.09 9.90
CA ARG A 36 -2.86 -4.74 10.97
C ARG A 36 -1.45 -4.48 10.42
N THR A 37 -0.96 -5.35 9.54
CA THR A 37 0.37 -5.20 8.93
C THR A 37 0.46 -3.93 8.09
N ILE A 38 -0.56 -3.65 7.27
CA ILE A 38 -0.66 -2.41 6.48
C ILE A 38 -0.62 -1.20 7.42
N THR A 39 -1.51 -1.13 8.41
CA THR A 39 -1.62 -0.02 9.35
C THR A 39 -0.31 0.24 10.12
N GLU A 40 0.28 -0.80 10.70
CA GLU A 40 1.53 -0.68 11.47
C GLU A 40 2.68 -0.14 10.62
N HIS A 41 2.79 -0.58 9.37
CA HIS A 41 3.87 -0.15 8.50
C HIS A 41 3.58 1.21 7.88
N PHE A 42 2.33 1.51 7.53
CA PHE A 42 1.91 2.80 6.99
C PHE A 42 2.30 3.92 7.96
N ASN A 43 1.92 3.77 9.23
CA ASN A 43 2.27 4.70 10.30
C ASN A 43 3.78 4.89 10.54
N ARG A 44 4.61 3.92 10.12
CA ARG A 44 6.05 3.92 10.35
C ARG A 44 6.87 4.35 9.13
N LEU A 45 6.33 4.21 7.93
CA LEU A 45 7.08 4.33 6.68
C LEU A 45 6.56 5.45 5.77
N VAL A 46 5.27 5.77 5.83
CA VAL A 46 4.67 6.85 5.06
C VAL A 46 4.84 8.15 5.83
N ASP A 47 5.33 9.18 5.14
CA ASP A 47 5.45 10.52 5.70
C ASP A 47 4.05 11.07 6.01
N LYS A 48 3.91 11.73 7.16
CA LYS A 48 2.61 12.30 7.57
C LYS A 48 2.26 13.54 6.77
N ASP A 49 3.25 14.22 6.21
CA ASP A 49 3.03 15.38 5.33
C ASP A 49 2.61 14.97 3.91
N ASP A 50 2.72 13.68 3.56
CA ASP A 50 2.27 13.15 2.26
C ASP A 50 0.74 12.96 2.20
N TYR A 51 0.00 13.01 3.32
CA TYR A 51 -1.45 12.80 3.33
C TYR A 51 -2.20 13.69 4.35
N PRO A 52 -3.43 14.12 4.04
CA PRO A 52 -4.33 14.72 5.03
C PRO A 52 -4.66 13.71 6.12
N SER A 53 -4.53 14.11 7.39
CA SER A 53 -4.77 13.19 8.52
C SER A 53 -6.20 12.63 8.54
N GLU A 54 -7.17 13.35 7.97
CA GLU A 54 -8.56 12.92 7.81
C GLU A 54 -8.73 11.76 6.81
N ASP A 55 -7.88 11.68 5.79
CA ASP A 55 -7.95 10.65 4.74
C ASP A 55 -7.25 9.35 5.14
N LYS A 56 -6.56 9.35 6.28
CA LYS A 56 -5.69 8.25 6.70
C LYS A 56 -6.38 6.88 6.66
N ASP A 57 -7.56 6.78 7.26
CA ASP A 57 -8.27 5.51 7.37
C ASP A 57 -8.72 5.00 5.99
N LEU A 58 -9.12 5.92 5.11
CA LEU A 58 -9.47 5.62 3.72
C LEU A 58 -8.25 5.13 2.93
N ILE A 59 -7.09 5.79 3.07
CA ILE A 59 -5.84 5.39 2.40
C ILE A 59 -5.39 4.00 2.87
N ILE A 60 -5.47 3.74 4.17
CA ILE A 60 -5.11 2.43 4.74
C ILE A 60 -6.03 1.34 4.18
N GLN A 61 -7.33 1.61 4.08
CA GLN A 61 -8.30 0.69 3.50
C GLN A 61 -7.98 0.39 2.03
N GLU A 62 -7.77 1.43 1.21
CA GLU A 62 -7.39 1.29 -0.19
C GLU A 62 -6.12 0.43 -0.36
N TYR A 63 -5.12 0.63 0.50
CA TYR A 63 -3.86 -0.13 0.44
C TYR A 63 -4.02 -1.58 0.91
N PHE A 64 -4.94 -1.82 1.84
CA PHE A 64 -5.31 -3.17 2.22
C PHE A 64 -5.99 -3.90 1.05
N ASP A 65 -6.95 -3.26 0.39
CA ASP A 65 -7.67 -3.82 -0.76
C ASP A 65 -6.70 -4.08 -1.93
N LEU A 66 -5.84 -3.11 -2.26
CA LEU A 66 -4.76 -3.26 -3.23
C LEU A 66 -3.81 -4.44 -2.89
N SER A 67 -3.61 -4.72 -1.60
CA SER A 67 -2.75 -5.83 -1.18
C SER A 67 -3.40 -7.20 -1.36
N GLN A 68 -4.72 -7.29 -1.39
CA GLN A 68 -5.42 -8.56 -1.65
C GLN A 68 -5.28 -9.01 -3.11
N GLY A 69 -4.95 -8.07 -4.01
CA GLY A 69 -4.85 -8.26 -5.44
C GLY A 69 -6.21 -8.14 -6.12
N PRO A 70 -6.29 -8.31 -7.46
CA PRO A 70 -7.57 -8.24 -8.16
C PRO A 70 -8.52 -9.28 -7.55
N GLU A 71 -9.63 -8.82 -6.98
CA GLU A 71 -10.78 -9.67 -6.72
C GLU A 71 -11.07 -10.42 -8.02
N LYS A 72 -11.19 -11.74 -7.96
CA LYS A 72 -11.48 -12.58 -9.13
C LYS A 72 -12.94 -12.44 -9.61
N ASP A 73 -13.55 -11.28 -9.44
CA ASP A 73 -14.97 -11.05 -9.67
C ASP A 73 -15.21 -9.74 -10.43
N ALA A 74 -14.67 -9.63 -11.64
CA ALA A 74 -15.10 -8.62 -12.62
C ALA A 74 -14.99 -9.10 -14.08
N GLU A 75 -14.93 -10.41 -14.30
CA GLU A 75 -15.02 -11.01 -15.64
C GLU A 75 -16.37 -11.70 -15.79
N GLU A 76 -17.48 -10.96 -15.69
CA GLU A 76 -18.82 -11.44 -16.10
C GLU A 76 -19.91 -10.34 -16.11
N ARG A 77 -19.63 -9.10 -16.55
CA ARG A 77 -20.70 -8.10 -16.81
C ARG A 77 -20.46 -7.20 -18.01
N SER A 78 -19.95 -7.75 -19.10
CA SER A 78 -20.12 -7.20 -20.45
C SER A 78 -20.02 -8.33 -21.48
N SER A 79 -21.05 -9.18 -21.51
CA SER A 79 -21.46 -9.90 -22.72
C SER A 79 -22.62 -9.17 -23.35
#